data_AF-A0AAN5GQ97-F1
#
_entry.id   AF-A0AAN5GQ97-F1
#
_cell.length_a   1.000
_cell.length_b   1.000
_cell.length_c   1.000
_cell.angle_alpha   90.00
_cell.angle_beta   90.00
_cell.angle_gamma   90.00
#
_symmetry.space_group_name_H-M   'P 1'
#
loop_
_entity.id
_entity.type
_entity.pdbx_description
1 polymer ?
#
loop_
_entity_poly.entity_id
_entity_poly.type
_entity_poly.pdbx_seq_one_letter_code
_entity_poly.pdbx_strand_id
1 'polypeptide(L)'
;MWRTCKFKLCRFKTCRFKWCKFKLCRFKWCKFKWCKFKRCKFKWCRFKWCRFKSCRFKWCRFKWCRFKWCRFKWCRFKMDKLARRQRLASSSCTSRYDT
;
A
#
# COMPACT_ATOMS: atom_id res chain seq x y z
N MET A 1 10.03 -13.21 -1.55
CA MET A 1 9.11 -13.00 -0.40
C MET A 1 9.83 -12.09 0.59
N TRP A 2 9.24 -10.97 1.00
CA TRP A 2 9.91 -9.95 1.82
C TRP A 2 9.46 -10.08 3.27
N ARG A 3 10.41 -10.25 4.19
CA ARG A 3 10.15 -10.41 5.63
C ARG A 3 11.01 -9.43 6.40
N THR A 4 10.45 -8.79 7.43
CA THR A 4 11.15 -7.89 8.38
C THR A 4 11.95 -6.73 7.78
N CYS A 5 11.82 -6.46 6.46
CA CYS A 5 12.52 -5.39 5.77
C CYS A 5 12.15 -4.00 6.30
N LYS A 6 13.14 -3.11 6.41
CA LYS A 6 12.98 -1.70 6.80
C LYS A 6 13.33 -0.81 5.62
N PHE A 7 12.34 -0.20 5.00
CA PHE A 7 12.52 0.79 3.94
C PHE A 7 12.41 2.19 4.53
N LYS A 8 13.46 2.99 4.41
CA LYS A 8 13.51 4.39 4.87
C LYS A 8 13.90 5.28 3.69
N LEU A 9 13.18 6.39 3.50
CA LEU A 9 13.48 7.40 2.47
C LEU A 9 13.47 6.89 1.01
N CYS A 10 13.05 5.65 0.76
CA CYS A 10 13.04 5.06 -0.57
C CYS A 10 12.05 5.76 -1.52
N ARG A 11 12.44 5.90 -2.79
CA ARG A 11 11.61 6.46 -3.86
C ARG A 11 11.37 5.39 -4.92
N PHE A 12 10.14 4.89 -4.99
CA PHE A 12 9.70 3.95 -6.00
C PHE A 12 8.94 4.71 -7.08
N LYS A 13 9.45 4.71 -8.32
CA LYS A 13 8.81 5.29 -9.50
C LYS A 13 8.55 4.18 -10.50
N THR A 14 7.35 4.16 -11.10
CA THR A 14 6.94 3.24 -12.18
C THR A 14 7.13 1.73 -11.91
N CYS A 15 7.38 1.34 -10.64
CA CYS A 15 7.62 -0.04 -10.25
C CYS A 15 6.36 -0.91 -10.40
N ARG A 16 6.56 -2.17 -10.82
CA ARG A 16 5.50 -3.18 -10.95
C ARG A 16 5.74 -4.31 -9.96
N PHE A 17 4.94 -4.35 -8.90
CA PHE A 17 4.95 -5.43 -7.91
C PHE A 17 3.84 -6.42 -8.24
N LYS A 18 4.21 -7.64 -8.62
CA LYS A 18 3.28 -8.74 -8.90
C LYS A 18 3.56 -9.86 -7.90
N TRP A 19 2.50 -10.39 -7.27
CA TRP A 19 2.59 -11.55 -6.37
C TRP A 19 3.51 -11.38 -5.16
N CYS A 20 3.92 -10.15 -4.83
CA CYS A 20 4.82 -9.89 -3.73
C CYS A 20 4.11 -10.12 -2.38
N LYS A 21 4.78 -10.86 -1.49
CA LYS A 21 4.36 -11.05 -0.10
C LYS A 21 5.28 -10.24 0.80
N PHE A 22 4.73 -9.31 1.57
CA PHE A 22 5.41 -8.51 2.59
C PHE A 22 4.88 -8.89 3.96
N LYS A 23 5.77 -9.34 4.87
CA LYS A 23 5.43 -9.69 6.25
C LYS A 23 6.31 -8.91 7.22
N LEU A 24 5.71 -8.24 8.20
CA LEU A 24 6.43 -7.46 9.22
C LEU A 24 7.35 -6.34 8.66
N CYS A 25 7.10 -5.89 7.43
CA CYS A 25 7.91 -4.84 6.81
C CYS A 25 7.53 -3.45 7.34
N ARG A 26 8.52 -2.56 7.45
CA ARG A 26 8.33 -1.17 7.90
C ARG A 26 8.74 -0.21 6.79
N PHE A 27 7.85 0.70 6.42
CA PHE A 27 8.10 1.76 5.44
C PHE A 27 8.00 3.11 6.16
N LYS A 28 9.07 3.91 6.12
CA LYS A 28 9.12 5.25 6.74
C LYS A 28 9.60 6.27 5.70
N TRP A 29 8.85 7.35 5.50
CA TRP A 29 9.20 8.42 4.55
C TRP A 29 9.32 7.98 3.08
N CYS A 30 8.79 6.81 2.72
CA CYS A 30 8.86 6.31 1.34
C CYS A 30 7.87 7.02 0.40
N LYS A 31 8.28 7.23 -0.85
CA LYS A 31 7.44 7.82 -1.91
C LYS A 31 7.21 6.79 -3.01
N PHE A 32 5.95 6.54 -3.36
CA PHE A 32 5.53 5.68 -4.45
C PHE A 32 4.81 6.53 -5.50
N LYS A 33 5.35 6.59 -6.73
CA LYS A 33 4.75 7.31 -7.85
C LYS A 33 4.54 6.33 -9.00
N TRP A 34 3.31 6.25 -9.51
CA TRP A 34 2.94 5.46 -10.69
C TRP A 34 3.23 3.96 -10.55
N CYS A 35 3.26 3.48 -9.31
CA CYS A 35 3.53 2.08 -9.02
C CYS A 35 2.27 1.23 -9.18
N LYS A 36 2.44 0.00 -9.67
CA LYS A 36 1.35 -0.98 -9.84
C LYS A 36 1.59 -2.17 -8.92
N PHE A 37 0.62 -2.47 -8.07
CA PHE A 37 0.60 -3.63 -7.19
C PHE A 37 -0.52 -4.57 -7.65
N LYS A 38 -0.18 -5.80 -8.04
CA LYS A 38 -1.13 -6.83 -8.47
C LYS A 38 -0.94 -8.09 -7.62
N ARG A 39 -2.03 -8.61 -7.03
CA ARG A 39 -2.01 -9.84 -6.20
C ARG A 39 -0.96 -9.82 -5.07
N CYS A 40 -0.66 -8.64 -4.52
CA CYS A 40 0.31 -8.49 -3.44
C CYS A 40 -0.35 -8.69 -2.07
N LYS A 41 0.36 -9.32 -1.13
CA LYS A 41 -0.12 -9.56 0.24
C LYS A 41 0.77 -8.83 1.23
N PHE A 42 0.19 -7.95 2.04
CA PHE A 42 0.85 -7.25 3.13
C PHE A 42 0.27 -7.77 4.45
N LYS A 43 1.11 -8.28 5.35
CA LYS A 43 0.71 -8.81 6.66
C LYS A 43 1.57 -8.17 7.75
N TRP A 44 0.95 -7.54 8.75
CA TRP A 44 1.65 -6.88 9.86
C TRP A 44 2.62 -5.76 9.43
N CYS A 45 2.43 -5.17 8.25
CA CYS A 45 3.30 -4.10 7.75
C CYS A 45 2.92 -2.74 8.35
N ARG A 46 3.92 -1.88 8.58
CA ARG A 46 3.72 -0.52 9.10
C ARG A 46 4.21 0.51 8.08
N PHE A 47 3.34 1.44 7.71
CA PHE A 47 3.66 2.58 6.85
C PHE A 47 3.53 3.87 7.67
N LYS A 48 4.60 4.67 7.73
CA LYS A 48 4.63 5.96 8.44
C LYS A 48 5.19 7.04 7.53
N TRP A 49 4.49 8.16 7.38
CA TRP A 49 4.91 9.29 6.54
C TRP A 49 5.13 8.94 5.05
N CYS A 50 4.44 7.90 4.55
CA CYS A 50 4.57 7.48 3.15
C CYS A 50 3.66 8.29 2.23
N ARG A 51 4.08 8.51 0.98
CA ARG A 51 3.24 9.17 -0.04
C ARG A 51 3.04 8.26 -1.23
N PHE A 52 1.79 8.02 -1.61
CA PHE A 52 1.40 7.26 -2.79
C PHE A 52 0.72 8.22 -3.77
N LYS A 53 1.26 8.36 -4.99
CA LYS A 53 0.70 9.20 -6.05
C LYS A 53 0.47 8.36 -7.31
N SER A 54 -0.77 8.37 -7.80
CA SER A 54 -1.20 7.64 -9.00
C SER A 54 -0.83 6.15 -8.99
N CYS A 55 -0.91 5.51 -7.82
CA CYS A 55 -0.62 4.09 -7.67
C CYS A 55 -1.87 3.24 -7.88
N ARG A 56 -1.72 2.03 -8.42
CA ARG A 56 -2.84 1.10 -8.65
C ARG A 56 -2.63 -0.17 -7.83
N PHE A 57 -3.63 -0.54 -7.03
CA PHE A 57 -3.65 -1.76 -6.23
C PHE A 57 -4.78 -2.64 -6.73
N LYS A 58 -4.47 -3.77 -7.38
CA LYS A 58 -5.45 -4.75 -7.87
C LYS A 58 -5.27 -6.08 -7.15
N TRP A 59 -6.34 -6.60 -6.55
CA TRP A 59 -6.35 -7.88 -5.81
C TRP A 59 -5.28 -7.94 -4.71
N CYS A 60 -5.00 -6.80 -4.07
CA CYS A 60 -4.02 -6.74 -2.99
C CYS A 60 -4.71 -6.93 -1.64
N ARG A 61 -4.05 -7.58 -0.69
CA ARG A 61 -4.61 -7.81 0.66
C ARG A 61 -3.72 -7.17 1.72
N PHE A 62 -4.30 -6.35 2.61
CA PHE A 62 -3.58 -5.69 3.70
C PHE A 62 -4.11 -6.18 5.07
N LYS A 63 -3.54 -7.27 5.61
CA LYS A 63 -3.99 -7.83 6.90
C LYS A 63 -3.14 -7.27 8.05
N TRP A 64 -3.77 -6.68 9.07
CA TRP A 64 -3.08 -6.10 10.24
C TRP A 64 -2.04 -5.02 9.88
N CYS A 65 -2.28 -4.29 8.79
CA CYS A 65 -1.40 -3.22 8.37
C CYS A 65 -1.80 -1.90 9.04
N ARG A 66 -0.81 -1.09 9.40
CA ARG A 66 -1.03 0.25 9.97
C ARG A 66 -0.47 1.31 9.03
N PHE A 67 -1.29 2.29 8.67
CA PHE A 67 -0.90 3.47 7.90
C PHE A 67 -1.05 4.69 8.81
N LYS A 68 0.05 5.35 9.15
CA LYS A 68 0.06 6.59 9.93
C LYS A 68 0.66 7.71 9.08
N TRP A 69 -0.01 8.85 9.00
CA TRP A 69 0.48 10.02 8.24
C TRP A 69 0.79 9.71 6.77
N CYS A 70 0.06 8.78 6.16
CA CYS A 70 0.32 8.31 4.80
C CYS A 70 -0.64 8.97 3.81
N ARG A 71 -0.16 9.67 2.79
CA ARG A 71 -1.04 10.34 1.82
C ARG A 71 -1.25 9.48 0.58
N PHE A 72 -2.50 9.28 0.17
CA PHE A 72 -2.87 8.59 -1.07
C PHE A 72 -3.57 9.57 -2.01
N LYS A 73 -2.87 9.96 -3.07
CA LYS A 73 -3.39 10.86 -4.10
C LYS A 73 -3.57 10.09 -5.41
N TRP A 74 -4.77 10.14 -5.99
CA TRP A 74 -5.07 9.56 -7.30
C TRP A 74 -4.81 8.04 -7.35
N CYS A 75 -4.89 7.38 -6.20
CA CYS A 75 -4.65 5.95 -6.09
C CYS A 75 -5.96 5.20 -6.32
N ARG A 76 -5.87 4.06 -7.03
CA ARG A 76 -7.02 3.19 -7.28
C ARG A 76 -6.83 1.87 -6.54
N PHE A 77 -7.86 1.44 -5.82
CA PHE A 77 -7.89 0.19 -5.09
C PHE A 77 -9.03 -0.68 -5.63
N LYS A 78 -8.68 -1.76 -6.35
CA LYS A 78 -9.62 -2.79 -6.78
C LYS A 78 -9.41 -4.03 -5.92
N MET A 79 -10.34 -4.27 -5.00
CA MET A 79 -10.32 -5.41 -4.07
C MET A 79 -11.19 -6.54 -4.59
N ASP A 80 -10.92 -7.77 -4.16
CA ASP A 80 -11.91 -8.85 -4.29
C ASP A 80 -12.99 -8.63 -3.23
N LYS A 81 -14.26 -8.81 -3.61
CA LYS A 81 -15.48 -8.56 -2.82
C LYS A 81 -15.50 -9.20 -1.41
N LEU A 82 -14.60 -10.15 -1.13
CA LEU A 82 -14.50 -10.93 0.10
C LEU A 82 -13.68 -10.29 1.25
N ALA A 83 -13.09 -9.10 1.08
CA ALA A 83 -12.27 -8.48 2.11
C ALA A 83 -13.07 -7.49 2.98
N ARG A 84 -13.71 -8.00 4.04
CA ARG A 84 -14.35 -7.24 5.14
C ARG A 84 -13.57 -5.96 5.53
N ARG A 85 -14.35 -4.87 5.72
CA ARG A 85 -13.99 -3.51 6.19
C ARG A 85 -12.59 -3.41 6.82
N GLN A 86 -11.62 -2.90 6.06
CA GLN A 86 -10.37 -2.41 6.60
C GLN A 86 -10.47 -0.88 6.68
N ARG A 87 -10.65 -0.34 7.89
CA ARG A 87 -10.56 1.10 8.13
C ARG A 87 -9.13 1.55 7.79
N LEU A 88 -8.94 2.14 6.61
CA LEU A 88 -7.80 3.01 6.31
C LEU A 88 -8.02 4.33 7.08
N ALA A 89 -7.95 4.25 8.41
CA ALA A 89 -8.18 5.41 9.26
C ALA A 89 -7.06 6.45 9.08
N SER A 90 -7.46 7.72 9.03
CA SER A 90 -6.65 8.93 9.28
C SER A 90 -5.69 9.45 8.20
N SER A 91 -6.01 9.32 6.91
CA SER A 91 -5.33 10.18 5.94
C SER A 91 -6.23 10.61 4.81
N SER A 92 -6.19 11.91 4.50
CA SER A 92 -6.94 12.58 3.44
C SER A 92 -6.83 11.75 2.14
N CYS A 93 -7.86 10.96 1.87
CA CYS A 93 -7.85 9.96 0.82
C CYS A 93 -8.81 10.43 -0.27
N THR A 94 -8.26 11.00 -1.34
CA THR A 94 -9.01 11.20 -2.60
C THR A 94 -8.81 9.97 -3.48
N SER A 95 -9.13 8.78 -2.97
CA SER A 95 -9.09 7.54 -3.75
C SER A 95 -10.49 7.16 -4.21
N ARG A 96 -10.66 7.01 -5.52
CA ARG A 96 -11.86 6.39 -6.11
C ARG A 96 -11.84 4.89 -5.77
N TYR A 97 -12.87 4.44 -5.05
CA TYR A 97 -13.18 3.02 -4.90
C TYR A 97 -14.02 2.62 -6.10
N ASP A 98 -13.44 1.88 -7.04
CA ASP A 98 -14.22 1.21 -8.09
C ASP A 98 -14.65 -0.13 -7.50
N THR A 99 -15.96 -0.26 -7.22
CA THR A 99 -16.63 -1.51 -6.84
C THR A 99 -16.49 -2.59 -7.90
#